data_AF-A0A060BLN5-F1
#
_entry.id   AF-A0A060BLN5-F1
#
_cell.length_a   1.000
_cell.length_b   1.000
_cell.length_c   1.000
_cell.angle_alpha   90.00
_cell.angle_beta   90.00
_cell.angle_gamma   90.00
#
_symmetry.space_group_name_H-M   'P 1'
#
loop_
_entity.id
_entity.type
_entity.pdbx_description
1 polymer ?
#
loop_
_entity_poly.entity_id
_entity_poly.type
_entity_poly.pdbx_seq_one_letter_code
_entity_poly.pdbx_strand_id
1 'polypeptide(L)'
;MAALEQGMGLGFQVDSSPVTLNGITITNVEGEGCGVCNIAEALKRSLNTSFYRLMLKLKNGPSDVADAAHRAGVAESFPGVEHTLSEDGKGGPPNNGVVLGQYQTRV
;
A
#
# COMPACT_ATOMS: atom_id res chain seq x y z
N MET A 1 8.74 0.22 -3.00
CA MET A 1 9.26 1.35 -3.79
C MET A 1 9.11 2.65 -3.02
N ALA A 2 7.90 3.19 -2.87
CA ALA A 2 7.63 4.48 -2.20
C ALA A 2 8.37 4.69 -0.86
N ALA A 3 8.34 3.70 0.03
CA ALA A 3 9.01 3.80 1.33
C ALA A 3 10.55 3.93 1.22
N LEU A 4 11.17 3.15 0.33
CA LEU A 4 12.62 3.17 0.10
C LEU A 4 13.06 4.53 -0.47
N GLU A 5 12.28 5.08 -1.40
CA GLU A 5 12.51 6.41 -1.99
C GLU A 5 12.44 7.53 -0.95
N GLN A 6 11.70 7.33 0.14
CA GLN A 6 11.59 8.24 1.27
C GLN A 6 12.54 7.91 2.43
N GLY A 7 13.55 7.06 2.20
CA GLY A 7 14.58 6.74 3.20
C GLY A 7 14.17 5.68 4.24
N MET A 8 12.98 5.10 4.15
CA MET A 8 12.57 3.96 4.97
C MET A 8 13.11 2.67 4.36
N GLY A 9 14.36 2.34 4.69
CA GLY A 9 15.03 1.13 4.24
C GLY A 9 14.37 -0.18 4.70
N LEU A 10 14.81 -1.32 4.16
CA LEU A 10 14.26 -2.65 4.47
C LEU A 10 14.28 -3.01 5.97
N GLY A 11 15.17 -2.40 6.75
CA GLY A 11 15.29 -2.58 8.20
C GLY A 11 14.30 -1.76 9.04
N PHE A 12 13.49 -0.90 8.42
CA PHE A 12 12.52 -0.06 9.11
C PHE A 12 11.48 -0.92 9.83
N GLN A 13 11.26 -0.66 11.11
CA GLN A 13 10.41 -1.48 11.98
C GLN A 13 8.95 -1.05 11.91
N VAL A 14 8.05 -2.02 11.77
CA VAL A 14 6.61 -1.80 11.64
C VAL A 14 5.84 -2.79 12.50
N ASP A 15 4.84 -2.30 13.22
CA ASP A 15 3.89 -3.11 13.97
C ASP A 15 2.94 -3.87 13.02
N SER A 16 2.67 -5.14 13.32
CA SER A 16 1.76 -6.02 12.57
C SER A 16 0.42 -6.27 13.28
N SER A 17 0.13 -5.59 14.39
CA SER A 17 -1.16 -5.71 15.07
C SER A 17 -2.31 -5.16 14.20
N PRO A 18 -3.59 -5.52 14.44
CA PRO A 18 -4.71 -4.97 13.68
C PRO A 18 -4.72 -3.43 13.63
N VAL A 19 -5.16 -2.86 12.51
CA VAL A 19 -5.27 -1.39 12.31
C VAL A 19 -6.72 -1.03 12.12
N THR A 20 -7.27 -0.12 12.94
CA THR A 20 -8.61 0.41 12.74
C THR A 20 -8.54 1.85 12.27
N LEU A 21 -9.15 2.14 11.12
CA LEU A 21 -9.27 3.47 10.55
C LEU A 21 -10.67 3.67 9.99
N ASN A 22 -11.33 4.77 10.33
CA ASN A 22 -12.67 5.12 9.83
C ASN A 22 -13.70 3.99 10.00
N GLY A 23 -13.63 3.22 11.10
CA GLY A 23 -14.53 2.10 11.38
C GLY A 23 -14.22 0.80 10.63
N ILE A 24 -13.19 0.79 9.77
CA ILE A 24 -12.71 -0.41 9.08
C ILE A 24 -11.50 -0.96 9.84
N THR A 25 -11.55 -2.23 10.20
CA THR A 25 -10.41 -2.94 10.81
C THR A 25 -9.70 -3.79 9.78
N ILE A 26 -8.42 -3.50 9.57
CA ILE A 26 -7.50 -4.26 8.72
C ILE A 26 -6.83 -5.33 9.57
N THR A 27 -6.89 -6.57 9.09
CA THR A 27 -6.26 -7.75 9.71
C THR A 27 -5.36 -8.46 8.70
N ASN A 28 -4.46 -9.31 9.22
CA ASN A 28 -3.67 -10.22 8.40
C ASN A 28 -4.44 -11.53 8.20
N VAL A 29 -4.11 -12.27 7.13
CA VAL A 29 -4.66 -13.60 6.88
C VAL A 29 -4.38 -14.51 8.08
N GLU A 30 -5.38 -15.32 8.48
CA GLU A 30 -5.30 -16.24 9.64
C GLU A 30 -4.85 -15.61 10.98
N GLY A 31 -4.88 -14.27 11.10
CA GLY A 31 -4.36 -13.58 12.28
C GLY A 31 -2.84 -13.65 12.42
N GLU A 32 -2.09 -13.92 11.34
CA GLU A 32 -0.64 -13.96 11.36
C GLU A 32 -0.06 -12.60 11.82
N GLY A 33 1.12 -12.62 12.42
CA GLY A 33 1.82 -11.42 12.84
C GLY A 33 3.28 -11.67 13.19
N CYS A 34 4.03 -10.59 13.32
CA CYS A 34 5.43 -10.59 13.74
C CYS A 34 5.68 -9.69 14.98
N GLY A 35 4.62 -9.15 15.59
CA GLY A 35 4.74 -8.09 16.59
C GLY A 35 5.27 -6.82 15.92
N VAL A 36 6.52 -6.49 16.18
CA VAL A 36 7.26 -5.44 15.45
C VAL A 36 8.39 -6.10 14.68
N CYS A 37 8.33 -6.03 13.36
CA CYS A 37 9.38 -6.55 12.49
C CYS A 37 9.70 -5.58 11.36
N ASN A 38 10.78 -5.86 10.65
CA ASN A 38 11.22 -5.01 9.55
C ASN A 38 10.34 -5.19 8.30
N ILE A 39 10.40 -4.23 7.37
CA ILE A 39 9.62 -4.26 6.12
C ILE A 39 9.91 -5.51 5.29
N ALA A 40 11.15 -6.00 5.26
CA ALA A 40 11.49 -7.21 4.51
C ALA A 40 10.78 -8.46 5.06
N GLU A 41 10.70 -8.61 6.37
CA GLU A 41 9.99 -9.70 7.03
C GLU A 41 8.47 -9.57 6.81
N ALA A 42 7.94 -8.36 6.94
CA ALA A 42 6.53 -8.08 6.67
C ALA A 42 6.15 -8.38 5.20
N LEU A 43 7.05 -8.09 4.24
CA LEU A 43 6.88 -8.44 2.83
C LEU A 43 6.88 -9.94 2.61
N LYS A 44 7.84 -10.65 3.19
CA LYS A 44 7.94 -12.12 3.09
C LYS A 44 6.68 -12.82 3.58
N ARG A 45 6.05 -12.28 4.63
CA ARG A 45 4.81 -12.81 5.24
C ARG A 45 3.53 -12.19 4.67
N SER A 46 3.62 -11.24 3.76
CA SER A 46 2.47 -10.52 3.20
C SER A 46 1.54 -9.90 4.26
N LEU A 47 2.12 -9.23 5.27
CA LEU A 47 1.34 -8.68 6.40
C LEU A 47 0.62 -7.37 6.02
N ASN A 48 -0.67 -7.49 5.67
CA ASN A 48 -1.55 -6.36 5.32
C ASN A 48 -1.46 -5.19 6.31
N THR A 49 -1.52 -5.48 7.61
CA THR A 49 -1.46 -4.47 8.68
C THR A 49 -0.17 -3.66 8.66
N SER A 50 0.97 -4.32 8.47
CA SER A 50 2.28 -3.66 8.38
C SER A 50 2.38 -2.80 7.12
N PHE A 51 1.91 -3.29 5.97
CA PHE A 51 1.88 -2.50 4.74
C PHE A 51 0.95 -1.29 4.84
N TYR A 52 -0.21 -1.46 5.48
CA TYR A 52 -1.14 -0.36 5.72
C TYR A 52 -0.52 0.72 6.60
N ARG A 53 0.13 0.34 7.71
CA ARG A 53 0.88 1.29 8.56
C ARG A 53 2.02 1.98 7.82
N LEU A 54 2.75 1.23 6.98
CA LEU A 54 3.85 1.77 6.21
C LEU A 54 3.37 2.84 5.22
N MET A 55 2.28 2.55 4.49
CA MET A 55 1.65 3.53 3.60
C MET A 55 1.23 4.79 4.35
N LEU A 56 0.58 4.66 5.53
CA LEU A 56 0.19 5.82 6.33
C LEU A 56 1.37 6.67 6.86
N LYS A 57 2.60 6.13 6.83
CA LYS A 57 3.83 6.87 7.17
C LYS A 57 4.46 7.59 5.98
N LEU A 58 4.05 7.28 4.75
CA LEU A 58 4.53 7.98 3.56
C LEU A 58 4.04 9.43 3.58
N LYS A 59 4.85 10.33 3.03
CA LYS A 59 4.56 11.76 3.00
C LYS A 59 3.18 12.09 2.44
N ASN A 60 2.78 11.42 1.36
CA ASN A 60 1.48 11.59 0.69
C ASN A 60 0.62 10.32 0.74
N GLY A 61 0.93 9.39 1.66
CA GLY A 61 0.11 8.21 1.92
C GLY A 61 -0.17 7.35 0.66
N PRO A 62 -1.44 7.07 0.33
CA PRO A 62 -1.81 6.22 -0.80
C PRO A 62 -1.37 6.77 -2.16
N SER A 63 -1.27 8.10 -2.34
CA SER A 63 -0.79 8.69 -3.59
C SER A 63 0.65 8.30 -3.90
N ASP A 64 1.53 8.26 -2.89
CA ASP A 64 2.92 7.84 -3.09
C ASP A 64 3.01 6.36 -3.51
N VAL A 65 2.05 5.52 -3.09
CA VAL A 65 1.96 4.11 -3.51
C VAL A 65 1.57 4.03 -4.98
N ALA A 66 0.58 4.82 -5.42
CA ALA A 66 0.16 4.87 -6.82
C ALA A 66 1.26 5.37 -7.74
N ASP A 67 1.89 6.50 -7.38
CA ASP A 67 2.96 7.09 -8.16
C ASP A 67 4.13 6.11 -8.33
N ALA A 68 4.47 5.38 -7.26
CA ALA A 68 5.53 4.37 -7.30
C ALA A 68 5.13 3.17 -8.18
N ALA A 69 3.85 2.79 -8.23
CA ALA A 69 3.35 1.72 -9.09
C ALA A 69 3.35 2.13 -10.57
N HIS A 70 2.93 3.34 -10.90
CA HIS A 70 3.01 3.89 -12.27
C HIS A 70 4.46 3.98 -12.75
N ARG A 71 5.38 4.51 -11.91
CA ARG A 71 6.83 4.50 -12.22
C ARG A 71 7.39 3.11 -12.45
N ALA A 72 6.83 2.09 -11.79
CA ALA A 72 7.23 0.70 -11.96
C ALA A 72 6.62 0.02 -13.20
N GLY A 73 5.75 0.71 -13.94
CA GLY A 73 5.18 0.24 -15.21
C GLY A 73 3.70 -0.13 -15.16
N VAL A 74 2.99 0.08 -14.05
CA VAL A 74 1.51 -0.01 -14.08
C VAL A 74 1.01 1.05 -15.05
N ALA A 75 0.21 0.65 -16.05
CA ALA A 75 -0.30 1.58 -17.05
C ALA A 75 -1.21 2.63 -16.39
N GLU A 76 -1.09 3.90 -16.79
CA GLU A 76 -1.96 4.99 -16.30
C GLU A 76 -3.41 4.84 -16.80
N SER A 77 -3.63 4.12 -17.90
CA SER A 77 -4.94 3.83 -18.46
C SER A 77 -4.95 2.51 -19.25
N PHE A 78 -6.13 1.93 -19.44
CA PHE A 78 -6.38 0.82 -20.36
C PHE A 78 -7.86 0.79 -20.76
N PRO A 79 -8.29 0.03 -21.79
CA PRO A 79 -9.68 0.04 -22.24
C PRO A 79 -10.68 -0.21 -21.09
N GLY A 80 -11.54 0.77 -20.83
CA GLY A 80 -12.51 0.74 -19.72
C GLY A 80 -12.08 1.47 -18.44
N VAL A 81 -10.81 1.91 -18.34
CA VAL A 81 -10.25 2.65 -17.19
C VAL A 81 -9.39 3.80 -17.70
N GLU A 82 -9.89 5.04 -17.60
CA GLU A 82 -9.18 6.25 -18.04
C GLU A 82 -8.04 6.64 -17.10
N HIS A 83 -8.20 6.40 -15.80
CA HIS A 83 -7.18 6.69 -14.79
C HIS A 83 -7.07 5.51 -13.81
N THR A 84 -5.98 4.76 -13.89
CA THR A 84 -5.71 3.66 -12.95
C THR A 84 -5.30 4.20 -11.58
N LEU A 85 -5.54 3.40 -10.54
CA LEU A 85 -5.18 3.73 -9.15
C LEU A 85 -5.79 5.06 -8.68
N SER A 86 -6.99 5.38 -9.14
CA SER A 86 -7.71 6.61 -8.85
C SER A 86 -9.12 6.28 -8.36
N GLU A 87 -9.51 6.78 -7.18
CA GLU A 87 -10.81 6.47 -6.57
C GLU A 87 -11.98 7.10 -7.36
N ASP A 88 -11.80 8.34 -7.82
CA ASP A 88 -12.81 9.06 -8.59
C ASP A 88 -12.79 8.70 -10.09
N GLY A 89 -11.82 7.90 -10.52
CA GLY A 89 -11.59 7.53 -11.91
C GLY A 89 -11.17 8.71 -12.80
N LYS A 90 -10.79 9.86 -12.22
CA LYS A 90 -10.46 11.11 -12.92
C LYS A 90 -9.03 11.59 -12.65
N GLY A 91 -8.21 10.74 -12.04
CA GLY A 91 -6.84 11.06 -11.64
C GLY A 91 -6.74 11.65 -10.23
N GLY A 92 -7.84 11.67 -9.46
CA GLY A 92 -7.79 11.93 -8.03
C GLY A 92 -7.04 10.80 -7.29
N PRO A 93 -6.63 11.06 -6.03
CA PRO A 93 -5.85 10.10 -5.25
C PRO A 93 -6.62 8.80 -5.02
N PRO A 94 -5.93 7.65 -4.90
CA PRO A 94 -6.59 6.44 -4.45
C PRO A 94 -6.92 6.50 -2.97
N ASN A 95 -7.84 5.62 -2.58
CA ASN A 95 -8.06 5.28 -1.20
C ASN A 95 -6.91 4.38 -0.67
N ASN A 96 -6.93 4.14 0.63
CA ASN A 96 -5.92 3.33 1.31
C ASN A 96 -5.88 1.86 0.88
N GLY A 97 -6.92 1.35 0.20
CA GLY A 97 -6.99 0.01 -0.35
C GLY A 97 -5.98 -0.24 -1.48
N VAL A 98 -5.34 0.81 -2.03
CA VAL A 98 -4.29 0.68 -3.05
C VAL A 98 -3.13 -0.20 -2.58
N VAL A 99 -2.75 -0.11 -1.31
CA VAL A 99 -1.65 -0.92 -0.74
C VAL A 99 -2.02 -2.40 -0.61
N LEU A 100 -3.33 -2.71 -0.66
CA LEU A 100 -3.87 -4.07 -0.60
C LEU A 100 -4.29 -4.58 -1.99
N GLY A 101 -3.93 -3.86 -3.07
CA GLY A 101 -4.19 -4.28 -4.44
C GLY A 101 -5.67 -4.23 -4.84
N GLN A 102 -6.48 -3.34 -4.25
CA GLN A 102 -7.93 -3.28 -4.53
C GLN A 102 -8.29 -2.74 -5.92
N TYR A 103 -7.39 -2.03 -6.59
CA TYR A 103 -7.64 -1.44 -7.91
C TYR A 103 -7.35 -2.42 -9.04
N GLN A 104 -8.11 -2.31 -10.13
CA GLN A 104 -7.80 -3.04 -11.35
C GLN A 104 -6.46 -2.56 -11.92
N THR A 105 -5.62 -3.51 -12.29
CA THR A 105 -4.29 -3.24 -12.82
C THR A 105 -4.04 -4.06 -14.08
N ARG A 106 -3.22 -3.51 -14.97
CA ARG A 106 -2.64 -4.21 -16.11
C ARG A 106 -1.19 -3.79 -16.23
N VAL A 107 -0.33 -4.77 -16.51
CA VAL A 107 1.11 -4.61 -16.78
C VAL A 107 1.40 -4.86 -18.25
#